data_AF-A0A3T0N425-F1
#
_entry.id   AF-A0A3T0N425-F1
#
_cell.length_a   1.000
_cell.length_b   1.000
_cell.length_c   1.000
_cell.angle_alpha   90.00
_cell.angle_beta   90.00
_cell.angle_gamma   90.00
#
_symmetry.space_group_name_H-M   'P 1'
#
loop_
_entity.id
_entity.type
_entity.pdbx_description
1 polymer ?
#
loop_
_entity_poly.entity_id
_entity_poly.type
_entity_poly.pdbx_seq_one_letter_code
_entity_poly.pdbx_strand_id
1 'polypeptide(L)'
;MMFKGNQDPQKLRDVLGANLRRLTKGLKITQVARDLDIHRTQFNRYLRGESFPGPELLARICRHFKVDANIMIRPIDETPETPERIALRHAIQASRFDCAGDLPLTLTTLRAFRSTETARFILAQSAGTVNGCEFDLLAEEAGFSGLPQNPALILEAASKPPQNEVVQ
;
A
#
# COMPACT_ATOMS: atom_id res chain seq x y z
N MET A 1 23.59 -12.76 13.06
CA MET A 1 22.53 -13.36 13.89
C MET A 1 21.38 -13.76 12.96
N MET A 2 21.06 -15.05 12.90
CA MET A 2 20.11 -15.64 11.93
C MET A 2 18.66 -15.29 12.29
N PHE A 3 17.88 -14.83 11.31
CA PHE A 3 16.42 -14.70 11.41
C PHE A 3 15.78 -16.07 11.58
N LYS A 4 15.63 -16.54 12.82
CA LYS A 4 14.89 -17.77 13.14
C LYS A 4 13.40 -17.44 13.25
N GLY A 5 12.78 -17.16 12.11
CA GLY A 5 11.33 -17.09 12.00
C GLY A 5 10.77 -18.51 12.09
N ASN A 6 10.01 -18.79 13.15
CA ASN A 6 9.33 -20.06 13.42
C ASN A 6 8.15 -20.32 12.46
N GLN A 7 8.30 -20.00 11.17
CA GLN A 7 7.26 -20.26 10.17
C GLN A 7 7.51 -21.64 9.58
N ASP A 8 6.57 -22.55 9.83
CA ASP A 8 6.55 -23.87 9.22
C ASP A 8 6.69 -23.73 7.69
N PRO A 9 7.71 -24.36 7.07
CA PRO A 9 7.88 -24.34 5.61
C PRO A 9 6.63 -24.76 4.85
N GLN A 10 5.80 -25.64 5.42
CA GLN A 10 4.53 -26.02 4.81
C GLN A 10 3.55 -24.84 4.77
N LYS A 11 3.43 -24.09 5.86
CA LYS A 11 2.55 -22.91 5.92
C LYS A 11 2.92 -21.86 4.88
N LEU A 12 4.21 -21.63 4.66
CA LEU A 12 4.69 -20.72 3.61
C LEU A 12 4.32 -21.22 2.20
N ARG A 13 4.38 -22.54 1.95
CA ARG A 13 3.92 -23.12 0.68
C ARG A 13 2.41 -22.97 0.50
N ASP A 14 1.65 -23.13 1.58
CA ASP A 14 0.19 -23.01 1.54
C ASP A 14 -0.24 -21.57 1.23
N VAL A 15 0.43 -20.58 1.83
CA VAL A 15 0.23 -19.14 1.54
C VAL A 15 0.55 -18.84 0.07
N LEU A 16 1.72 -19.27 -0.41
CA LEU A 16 2.11 -19.07 -1.81
C LEU A 16 1.10 -19.72 -2.76
N GLY A 17 0.70 -20.97 -2.50
CA GLY A 17 -0.27 -21.69 -3.31
C GLY A 17 -1.63 -20.99 -3.34
N ALA A 18 -2.10 -20.50 -2.19
CA ALA A 18 -3.34 -19.72 -2.10
C ALA A 18 -3.28 -18.43 -2.93
N ASN A 19 -2.17 -17.70 -2.84
CA ASN A 19 -1.94 -16.49 -3.62
C ASN A 19 -1.90 -16.77 -5.12
N LEU A 20 -1.16 -17.79 -5.56
CA LEU A 20 -1.08 -18.17 -6.97
C LEU A 20 -2.43 -18.61 -7.52
N ARG A 21 -3.25 -19.35 -6.75
CA ARG A 21 -4.62 -19.72 -7.14
C ARG A 21 -5.50 -18.48 -7.34
N ARG A 22 -5.29 -17.45 -6.54
CA ARG A 22 -6.06 -16.20 -6.62
C ARG A 22 -5.60 -15.34 -7.79
N LEU A 23 -4.29 -15.20 -8.01
CA LEU A 23 -3.70 -14.53 -9.17
C LEU A 23 -4.07 -15.19 -10.50
N THR A 24 -4.27 -16.51 -10.49
CA THR A 24 -4.62 -17.29 -11.69
C THR A 24 -6.13 -17.50 -11.86
N LYS A 25 -6.96 -16.91 -10.98
CA LYS A 25 -8.42 -17.04 -11.04
C LYS A 25 -8.94 -16.46 -12.36
N GLY A 26 -9.66 -17.29 -13.13
CA GLY A 26 -10.19 -16.90 -14.45
C GLY A 26 -9.17 -16.96 -15.60
N LEU A 27 -7.91 -17.33 -15.33
CA LEU A 27 -6.88 -17.48 -16.35
C LEU A 27 -6.72 -18.96 -16.77
N LYS A 28 -6.25 -19.18 -18.00
CA LYS A 28 -5.86 -20.51 -18.48
C LYS A 28 -4.46 -20.86 -17.96
N ILE A 29 -4.36 -21.84 -17.07
CA ILE A 29 -3.08 -22.26 -16.46
C ILE A 29 -2.01 -22.64 -17.50
N THR A 30 -2.41 -23.22 -18.64
CA THR A 30 -1.49 -23.53 -19.75
C THR A 30 -0.91 -22.28 -20.42
N GLN A 31 -1.62 -21.17 -20.42
CA GLN A 31 -1.10 -19.89 -20.92
C GLN A 31 -0.13 -19.30 -19.91
N VAL A 32 -0.54 -19.21 -18.64
CA VAL A 32 0.31 -18.70 -17.55
C VAL A 32 1.65 -19.46 -17.46
N ALA A 33 1.62 -20.79 -17.55
CA ALA A 33 2.85 -21.60 -17.51
C ALA A 33 3.78 -21.34 -18.71
N ARG A 34 3.23 -21.05 -19.89
CA ARG A 34 4.02 -20.67 -21.07
C ARG A 34 4.63 -19.27 -20.91
N ASP A 35 3.84 -18.31 -20.42
CA ASP A 35 4.32 -16.95 -20.18
C ASP A 35 5.41 -16.92 -19.08
N LEU A 36 5.30 -17.83 -18.11
CA LEU A 36 6.28 -18.07 -17.05
C LEU A 36 7.38 -19.07 -17.44
N ASP A 37 7.52 -19.45 -18.72
CA ASP A 37 8.51 -20.43 -19.24
C ASP A 37 8.80 -21.55 -18.24
N ILE A 38 7.73 -22.28 -17.88
CA ILE A 38 7.77 -23.38 -16.92
C ILE A 38 6.81 -24.48 -17.35
N HIS A 39 7.17 -25.74 -17.07
CA HIS A 39 6.26 -26.84 -17.27
C HIS A 39 4.97 -26.69 -16.45
N ARG A 40 3.81 -26.89 -17.09
CA ARG A 40 2.49 -26.85 -16.46
C ARG A 40 2.44 -27.69 -15.18
N THR A 41 3.00 -28.91 -15.21
CA THR A 41 2.99 -29.80 -14.03
C THR A 41 3.74 -29.18 -12.86
N GLN A 42 4.88 -28.54 -13.10
CA GLN A 42 5.63 -27.85 -12.06
C GLN A 42 4.86 -26.66 -11.49
N PHE A 43 4.23 -25.85 -12.35
CA PHE A 43 3.39 -24.75 -11.86
C PHE A 43 2.19 -25.23 -11.04
N ASN A 44 1.58 -26.39 -11.40
CA ASN A 44 0.51 -26.99 -10.61
C ASN A 44 0.96 -27.46 -9.23
N ARG A 45 2.21 -27.91 -9.07
CA ARG A 45 2.78 -28.23 -7.74
C ARG A 45 2.83 -26.99 -6.85
N TYR A 46 3.18 -25.82 -7.40
CA TYR A 46 3.15 -24.56 -6.66
C TYR A 46 1.73 -24.14 -6.29
N LEU A 47 0.78 -24.26 -7.21
CA LEU A 47 -0.64 -24.00 -6.93
C LEU A 47 -1.19 -24.89 -5.79
N ARG A 48 -0.62 -26.07 -5.56
CA ARG A 48 -1.01 -27.00 -4.49
C ARG A 48 -0.18 -26.87 -3.22
N GLY A 49 0.86 -26.05 -3.20
CA GLY A 49 1.77 -25.94 -2.05
C GLY A 49 2.67 -27.17 -1.86
N GLU A 50 2.92 -27.95 -2.92
CA GLU A 50 3.75 -29.16 -2.87
C GLU A 50 5.25 -28.85 -3.00
N SER A 51 5.62 -27.69 -3.55
CA SER A 51 7.01 -27.27 -3.75
C SER A 51 7.17 -25.75 -3.78
N PHE A 52 8.42 -25.26 -3.77
CA PHE A 52 8.76 -23.85 -3.91
C PHE A 52 9.35 -23.52 -5.28
N PRO A 53 9.02 -22.36 -5.88
CA PRO A 53 9.79 -21.83 -6.99
C PRO A 53 11.20 -21.47 -6.54
N GLY A 54 12.19 -21.71 -7.39
CA GLY A 54 13.53 -21.18 -7.19
C GLY A 54 13.54 -19.64 -7.26
N PRO A 55 14.59 -18.96 -6.77
CA PRO A 55 14.65 -17.50 -6.70
C PRO A 55 14.40 -16.81 -8.06
N GLU A 56 14.99 -17.33 -9.13
CA GLU A 56 14.86 -16.76 -10.47
C GLU A 56 13.43 -16.91 -11.02
N LEU A 57 12.83 -18.09 -10.85
CA LEU A 57 11.44 -18.31 -11.24
C LEU A 57 10.48 -17.46 -10.41
N LEU A 58 10.72 -17.31 -9.12
CA LEU A 58 9.92 -16.44 -8.26
C LEU A 58 9.95 -15.00 -8.78
N ALA A 59 11.12 -14.47 -9.13
CA ALA A 59 11.23 -13.13 -9.70
C ALA A 59 10.41 -12.97 -10.99
N ARG A 60 10.36 -14.01 -11.83
CA ARG A 60 9.55 -14.03 -13.06
C ARG A 60 8.06 -14.07 -12.76
N ILE A 61 7.63 -14.87 -11.78
CA ILE A 61 6.25 -14.89 -11.27
C ILE A 61 5.84 -13.49 -10.78
N CYS A 62 6.66 -12.89 -9.92
CA CYS A 62 6.41 -11.55 -9.38
C CYS A 62 6.26 -10.51 -10.49
N ARG A 63 7.15 -10.54 -11.48
CA ARG A 63 7.09 -9.63 -12.64
C ARG A 63 5.84 -9.84 -13.50
N HIS A 64 5.48 -11.09 -13.77
CA HIS A 64 4.31 -11.43 -14.59
C HIS A 64 3.01 -10.92 -13.95
N PHE A 65 2.84 -11.11 -12.64
CA PHE A 65 1.64 -10.70 -11.92
C PHE A 65 1.71 -9.27 -11.32
N LYS A 66 2.83 -8.57 -11.49
CA LYS A 66 3.10 -7.23 -10.92
C LYS A 66 2.94 -7.20 -9.38
N VAL A 67 3.45 -8.22 -8.71
CA VAL A 67 3.44 -8.38 -7.26
C VAL A 67 4.86 -8.41 -6.70
N ASP A 68 5.01 -8.28 -5.39
CA ASP A 68 6.27 -8.37 -4.67
C ASP A 68 6.53 -9.80 -4.15
N ALA A 69 7.75 -10.08 -3.67
CA ALA A 69 8.08 -11.39 -3.09
C ALA A 69 7.28 -11.70 -1.79
N ASN A 70 6.52 -10.73 -1.28
CA ASN A 70 5.66 -10.92 -0.12
C ASN A 70 4.53 -11.92 -0.37
N ILE A 71 4.26 -12.29 -1.63
CA ILE A 71 3.36 -13.40 -1.98
C ILE A 71 3.74 -14.75 -1.33
N MET A 72 4.96 -14.90 -0.82
CA MET A 72 5.37 -16.11 -0.09
C MET A 72 4.97 -16.11 1.39
N ILE A 73 4.78 -14.92 1.98
CA ILE A 73 4.65 -14.75 3.43
C ILE A 73 3.31 -14.19 3.86
N ARG A 74 2.59 -13.50 2.95
CA ARG A 74 1.27 -12.93 3.26
C ARG A 74 0.28 -13.09 2.10
N PRO A 75 -1.03 -13.10 2.38
CA PRO A 75 -2.07 -12.99 1.36
C PRO A 75 -1.92 -11.75 0.46
N ILE A 76 -2.21 -11.89 -0.83
CA ILE A 76 -2.12 -10.78 -1.81
C ILE A 76 -3.16 -9.67 -1.61
N ASP A 77 -4.30 -9.97 -0.98
CA ASP A 77 -5.33 -8.97 -0.68
C ASP A 77 -4.98 -8.15 0.57
N GLU A 78 -3.99 -8.57 1.36
CA GLU A 78 -3.52 -7.82 2.52
C GLU A 78 -2.56 -6.72 2.07
N THR A 79 -2.96 -5.48 2.32
CA THR A 79 -2.10 -4.31 2.12
C THR A 79 -0.83 -4.48 2.98
N PRO A 80 0.38 -4.24 2.43
CA PRO A 80 1.61 -4.31 3.21
C PRO A 80 1.49 -3.47 4.48
N GLU A 81 1.86 -4.04 5.63
CA GLU A 81 2.06 -3.24 6.83
C GLU A 81 3.34 -2.42 6.66
N THR A 82 3.16 -1.19 6.21
CA THR A 82 4.25 -0.21 6.22
C THR A 82 4.44 0.35 7.63
N PRO A 83 5.64 0.82 8.01
CA PRO A 83 5.86 1.46 9.31
C PRO A 83 4.83 2.54 9.63
N GLU A 84 4.40 3.27 8.60
CA GLU A 84 3.36 4.30 8.65
C GLU A 84 1.99 3.72 9.01
N ARG A 85 1.58 2.60 8.40
CA ARG A 85 0.31 1.91 8.71
C ARG A 85 0.32 1.31 10.12
N ILE A 86 1.48 0.81 10.57
CA ILE A 86 1.66 0.30 11.92
C ILE A 86 1.50 1.45 12.94
N ALA A 87 2.21 2.56 12.73
CA ALA A 87 2.11 3.75 13.57
C ALA A 87 0.66 4.27 13.63
N LEU A 88 0.00 4.36 12.48
CA LEU A 88 -1.39 4.78 12.38
C LEU A 88 -2.34 3.84 13.13
N ARG A 89 -2.19 2.52 12.99
CA ARG A 89 -3.01 1.54 13.74
C ARG A 89 -2.81 1.68 15.24
N HIS A 90 -1.56 1.82 15.70
CA HIS A 90 -1.28 2.01 17.12
C HIS A 90 -1.88 3.31 17.66
N ALA A 91 -1.82 4.40 16.89
CA ALA A 91 -2.46 5.66 17.25
C ALA A 91 -3.99 5.53 17.35
N ILE A 92 -4.63 4.82 16.41
CA ILE A 92 -6.07 4.48 16.46
C ILE A 92 -6.41 3.70 17.73
N GLN A 93 -5.69 2.61 18.00
CA GLN A 93 -5.96 1.73 19.13
C GLN A 93 -5.75 2.45 20.47
N ALA A 94 -4.78 3.37 20.54
CA ALA A 94 -4.53 4.19 21.72
C ALA A 94 -5.53 5.33 21.89
N SER A 95 -6.51 5.49 20.97
CA SER A 95 -7.42 6.64 20.92
C SER A 95 -6.71 8.00 20.94
N ARG A 96 -5.44 8.04 20.48
CA ARG A 96 -4.62 9.25 20.38
C ARG A 96 -4.69 9.78 18.95
N PHE A 97 -5.90 10.08 18.51
CA PHE A 97 -6.12 10.65 17.19
C PHE A 97 -6.15 12.18 17.29
N ASP A 98 -5.03 12.76 17.73
CA ASP A 98 -4.80 14.18 17.61
C ASP A 98 -3.55 14.40 16.75
N CYS A 99 -3.72 14.20 15.45
CA CYS A 99 -2.72 14.60 14.45
C CYS A 99 -2.58 16.12 14.37
N ALA A 100 -3.48 16.91 14.96
CA ALA A 100 -3.29 18.34 14.97
C ALA A 100 -2.02 18.70 15.79
N GLY A 101 -1.66 17.93 16.84
CA GLY A 101 -0.48 18.20 17.67
C GLY A 101 0.77 17.34 17.43
N ASP A 102 0.67 16.19 16.76
CA ASP A 102 1.80 15.26 16.56
C ASP A 102 2.37 15.40 15.14
N LEU A 103 3.36 16.30 14.98
CA LEU A 103 3.98 16.60 13.68
C LEU A 103 4.55 15.34 12.98
N PRO A 104 5.27 14.42 13.66
CA PRO A 104 5.69 13.14 13.07
C PRO A 104 4.54 12.30 12.52
N LEU A 105 3.45 12.14 13.29
CA LEU A 105 2.30 11.33 12.86
C LEU A 105 1.55 12.00 11.69
N THR A 106 1.49 13.32 11.70
CA THR A 106 0.85 14.12 10.64
C THR A 106 1.64 14.06 9.36
N LEU A 107 2.96 14.19 9.43
CA LEU A 107 3.84 13.97 8.27
C LEU A 107 3.66 12.56 7.69
N THR A 108 3.65 11.57 8.57
CA THR A 108 3.51 10.17 8.19
C THR A 108 2.18 9.90 7.47
N THR A 109 1.09 10.45 7.99
CA THR A 109 -0.24 10.28 7.40
C THR A 109 -0.40 11.08 6.10
N LEU A 110 0.12 12.31 6.02
CA LEU A 110 0.07 13.11 4.80
C LEU A 110 0.87 12.49 3.65
N ARG A 111 2.04 11.91 3.95
CA ARG A 111 2.82 11.13 2.98
C ARG A 111 2.07 9.90 2.48
N ALA A 112 1.36 9.20 3.37
CA ALA A 112 0.58 8.01 3.01
C ALA A 112 -0.66 8.35 2.17
N PHE A 113 -1.24 9.54 2.36
CA PHE A 113 -2.47 9.99 1.70
C PHE A 113 -2.25 11.21 0.79
N ARG A 114 -1.11 11.28 0.10
CA ARG A 114 -0.71 12.42 -0.72
C ARG A 114 -1.76 12.80 -1.78
N SER A 115 -2.03 14.10 -1.91
CA SER A 115 -2.96 14.71 -2.88
C SER A 115 -4.40 14.20 -2.80
N THR A 116 -4.82 13.65 -1.65
CA THR A 116 -6.19 13.16 -1.42
C THR A 116 -7.01 14.15 -0.58
N GLU A 117 -8.32 13.91 -0.53
CA GLU A 117 -9.23 14.63 0.36
C GLU A 117 -8.92 14.37 1.85
N THR A 118 -8.49 13.15 2.19
CA THR A 118 -8.03 12.80 3.55
C THR A 118 -6.87 13.67 3.99
N ALA A 119 -5.91 13.95 3.10
CA ALA A 119 -4.80 14.86 3.41
C ALA A 119 -5.28 16.30 3.67
N ARG A 120 -6.29 16.78 2.94
CA ARG A 120 -6.89 18.11 3.21
C ARG A 120 -7.58 18.16 4.57
N PHE A 121 -8.32 17.11 4.95
CA PHE A 121 -8.93 17.02 6.27
C PHE A 121 -7.89 17.02 7.39
N ILE A 122 -6.75 16.34 7.19
CA ILE A 122 -5.65 16.34 8.15
C ILE A 122 -5.02 17.75 8.24
N LEU A 123 -4.73 18.39 7.10
CA LEU A 123 -4.20 19.77 7.08
C LEU A 123 -5.16 20.77 7.74
N ALA A 124 -6.46 20.66 7.47
CA ALA A 124 -7.47 21.54 8.08
C ALA A 124 -7.51 21.39 9.62
N GLN A 125 -7.31 20.17 10.13
CA GLN A 125 -7.19 19.93 11.57
C GLN A 125 -5.91 20.53 12.14
N SER A 126 -4.78 20.37 11.44
CA SER A 126 -3.48 20.90 11.88
C SER A 126 -3.35 22.43 11.76
N ALA A 127 -4.19 23.09 10.95
CA ALA A 127 -4.07 24.53 10.70
C ALA A 127 -4.15 25.40 11.96
N GLY A 128 -4.82 24.96 13.02
CA GLY A 128 -4.95 25.69 14.29
C GLY A 128 -3.91 25.34 15.37
N THR A 129 -3.05 24.36 15.12
CA THR A 129 -2.21 23.72 16.15
C THR A 129 -0.72 23.77 15.85
N VAL A 130 -0.33 23.87 14.58
CA VAL A 130 1.07 24.03 14.15
C VAL A 130 1.37 25.49 13.76
N ASN A 131 2.64 25.89 13.80
CA ASN A 131 3.04 27.21 13.31
C ASN A 131 3.05 27.26 11.76
N GLY A 132 3.18 28.45 11.18
CA GLY A 132 3.12 28.62 9.72
C GLY A 132 4.17 27.83 8.94
N CYS A 133 5.42 27.79 9.43
CA CYS A 133 6.49 27.04 8.79
C CYS A 133 6.25 25.52 8.81
N GLU A 134 5.74 25.00 9.93
CA GLU A 134 5.35 23.60 10.05
C GLU A 134 4.17 23.29 9.13
N PHE A 135 3.18 24.18 9.05
CA PHE A 135 2.04 24.04 8.17
C PHE A 135 2.46 24.00 6.69
N ASP A 136 3.36 24.88 6.26
CA ASP A 136 3.87 24.91 4.89
C ASP A 136 4.57 23.59 4.52
N LEU A 137 5.38 23.06 5.44
CA LEU A 137 6.04 21.76 5.28
C LEU A 137 5.02 20.62 5.19
N LEU A 138 3.99 20.62 6.05
CA LEU A 138 2.92 19.62 6.00
C LEU A 138 2.16 19.69 4.66
N ALA A 139 1.86 20.91 4.18
CA ALA A 139 1.16 21.13 2.91
C ALA A 139 1.98 20.58 1.73
N GLU A 140 3.29 20.86 1.70
CA GLU A 140 4.19 20.37 0.64
C GLU A 140 4.26 18.83 0.62
N GLU A 141 4.40 18.21 1.80
CA GLU A 141 4.44 16.75 1.97
C GLU A 141 3.11 16.08 1.59
N ALA A 142 2.00 16.76 1.87
CA ALA A 142 0.67 16.38 1.40
C ALA A 142 0.49 16.55 -0.12
N GLY A 143 1.45 17.16 -0.83
CA GLY A 143 1.38 17.41 -2.27
C GLY A 143 0.53 18.61 -2.65
N PHE A 144 0.41 19.61 -1.77
CA PHE A 144 -0.23 20.89 -2.03
C PHE A 144 0.78 22.03 -1.91
N SER A 145 0.60 23.10 -2.66
CA SER A 145 1.46 24.29 -2.59
C SER A 145 0.61 25.54 -2.39
N GLY A 146 1.08 26.46 -1.54
CA GLY A 146 0.43 27.75 -1.30
C GLY A 146 -0.98 27.65 -0.68
N LEU A 147 -1.26 26.61 0.10
CA LEU A 147 -2.52 26.53 0.85
C LEU A 147 -2.51 27.57 1.97
N PRO A 148 -3.59 28.36 2.14
CA PRO A 148 -3.71 29.20 3.32
C PRO A 148 -3.88 28.34 4.56
N GLN A 149 -3.26 28.72 5.67
CA GLN A 149 -3.45 28.11 6.99
C GLN A 149 -4.83 28.49 7.57
N ASN A 150 -5.89 28.10 6.88
CA ASN A 150 -7.28 28.35 7.23
C ASN A 150 -8.12 27.09 6.94
N PRO A 151 -8.70 26.44 7.97
CA PRO A 151 -9.44 25.19 7.81
C PRO A 151 -10.56 25.25 6.75
N ALA A 152 -11.31 26.35 6.67
CA ALA A 152 -12.42 26.48 5.73
C ALA A 152 -11.92 26.52 4.28
N LEU A 153 -10.89 27.33 4.00
CA LEU A 153 -10.33 27.48 2.66
C LEU A 153 -9.63 26.21 2.17
N ILE A 154 -8.99 25.46 3.07
CA ILE A 154 -8.36 24.17 2.75
C ILE A 154 -9.41 23.16 2.26
N LEU A 155 -10.59 23.14 2.88
CA LEU A 155 -11.68 22.23 2.54
C LEU A 155 -12.48 22.71 1.31
N GLU A 156 -12.66 24.02 1.14
CA GLU A 156 -13.40 24.60 -0.01
C GLU A 156 -12.72 24.34 -1.36
N ALA A 157 -11.38 24.26 -1.40
CA ALA A 157 -10.63 23.95 -2.62
C ALA A 157 -10.93 22.55 -3.22
N ALA A 158 -11.60 21.66 -2.48
CA ALA A 158 -12.06 20.35 -2.95
C ALA A 158 -13.33 20.44 -3.83
N SER A 159 -14.05 21.56 -3.81
CA SER A 159 -15.39 21.69 -4.40
C SER A 159 -15.42 22.04 -5.90
N LYS A 160 -14.27 22.24 -6.57
CA LYS A 160 -14.26 22.44 -8.03
C LYS A 160 -14.31 21.07 -8.72
N PRO A 161 -15.45 20.65 -9.33
CA PRO A 161 -15.45 19.47 -10.19
C PRO A 161 -14.51 19.71 -11.39
N PRO A 162 -13.98 18.64 -12.02
CA PRO A 162 -13.17 18.79 -13.21
C PRO A 162 -13.98 19.54 -14.27
N GLN A 163 -13.49 20.72 -14.66
CA GLN A 163 -14.02 21.43 -15.82
C GLN A 163 -13.69 20.55 -17.02
N ASN A 164 -14.71 19.85 -17.54
CA ASN A 164 -14.67 19.30 -18.88
C ASN A 164 -14.31 20.45 -19.83
N GLU A 165 -13.13 20.38 -20.44
CA GLU A 165 -12.81 21.11 -21.66
C GLU A 165 -13.86 20.71 -22.71
N VAL A 166 -14.88 21.54 -22.86
CA VAL A 166 -15.69 21.55 -24.08
C VAL A 166 -14.80 22.18 -25.14
N VAL A 167 -14.10 21.33 -25.89
CA VAL A 167 -13.55 21.68 -27.19
C VAL A 167 -14.74 22.08 -28.07
N GLN A 168 -14.80 23.35 -28.46
CA GLN A 168 -15.52 23.83 -29.62
C GLN A 168 -14.51 24.10 -30.73
#